data_AF-A0A4P9VG62-F1
#
_entry.id   AF-A0A4P9VG62-F1
#
_cell.length_a   1.000
_cell.length_b   1.000
_cell.length_c   1.000
_cell.angle_alpha   90.00
_cell.angle_beta   90.00
_cell.angle_gamma   90.00
#
_symmetry.space_group_name_H-M   'P 1'
#
loop_
_entity.id
_entity.type
_entity.pdbx_description
1 polymer ?
#
loop_
_entity_poly.entity_id
_entity_poly.type
_entity_poly.pdbx_seq_one_letter_code
_entity_poly.pdbx_strand_id
1 'polypeptide(L)'
;MFAVSINSRYEKRLYDIKTKTMKVLSHGGVIPSFEWSSDSKSIYYNEAGDFKHYHIPTAKLTILSDKYGERGNAFLVIDNDTKIVFFRSNKMHVRDLKTGKLLFVRKYDRISERSVIRTAKGDKIHFQGAFGHKIVDTTKPNYPEINSFSTLSIFPRAFDPFDDSLVWMGALGLYDTKTKKRAEQDLTNFDELQRLGLSTSQASIYNF
;
A
#
# COMPACT_ATOMS: atom_id res chain seq x y z
N MET A 1 24.64 19.10 7.02
CA MET A 1 25.22 17.91 7.66
C MET A 1 24.13 17.29 8.52
N PHE A 2 23.62 16.10 8.18
CA PHE A 2 22.60 15.44 9.00
C PHE A 2 23.31 14.66 10.10
N ALA A 3 22.93 14.86 11.36
CA ALA A 3 23.42 14.03 12.45
C ALA A 3 22.90 12.59 12.25
N VAL A 4 23.79 11.68 11.90
CA VAL A 4 23.46 10.26 11.70
C VAL A 4 23.49 9.59 13.07
N SER A 5 22.33 9.17 13.59
CA SER A 5 22.30 8.43 14.86
C SER A 5 22.88 7.03 14.67
N ILE A 6 23.44 6.45 15.73
CA ILE A 6 23.96 5.06 15.80
C ILE A 6 22.95 3.98 15.36
N ASN A 7 21.66 4.31 15.25
CA ASN A 7 20.61 3.42 14.76
C ASN A 7 20.30 3.55 13.26
N SER A 8 21.07 4.37 12.53
CA SER A 8 20.84 4.66 11.11
C SER A 8 21.46 3.61 10.19
N ARG A 9 20.78 2.46 10.04
CA ARG A 9 21.25 1.35 9.19
C ARG A 9 20.96 1.55 7.70
N TYR A 10 19.96 2.35 7.36
CA TYR A 10 19.49 2.50 5.99
C TYR A 10 19.44 3.98 5.60
N GLU A 11 20.11 4.31 4.49
CA GLU A 11 20.02 5.59 3.81
C GLU A 11 18.88 5.56 2.79
N LYS A 12 17.99 6.55 2.84
CA LYS A 12 16.85 6.68 1.92
C LYS A 12 17.23 7.67 0.86
N ARG A 13 17.20 7.25 -0.40
CA ARG A 13 17.62 8.07 -1.53
C ARG A 13 16.49 8.22 -2.54
N LEU A 14 16.43 9.39 -3.16
CA LEU A 14 15.63 9.67 -4.35
C LEU A 14 16.59 9.68 -5.55
N TYR A 15 16.30 8.86 -6.56
CA TYR A 15 17.02 8.86 -7.82
C TYR A 15 16.29 9.73 -8.84
N ASP A 16 16.93 10.78 -9.32
CA ASP A 16 16.44 11.55 -10.46
C ASP A 16 16.97 10.91 -11.73
N ILE A 17 16.07 10.34 -12.53
CA ILE A 17 16.40 9.63 -13.77
C ILE A 17 16.91 10.61 -14.85
N LYS A 18 16.38 11.85 -14.88
CA LYS A 18 16.72 12.85 -15.90
C LYS A 18 18.13 13.37 -15.69
N THR A 19 18.48 13.70 -14.45
CA THR A 19 19.81 14.20 -14.11
C THR A 19 20.80 13.09 -13.76
N LYS A 20 20.32 11.84 -13.58
CA LYS A 20 21.09 10.68 -13.12
C LYS A 20 21.77 10.93 -11.78
N THR A 21 21.11 11.65 -10.89
CA THR A 21 21.66 12.02 -9.58
C THR A 21 20.90 11.33 -8.45
N MET A 22 21.63 11.01 -7.37
CA MET A 22 21.06 10.49 -6.14
C MET A 22 21.01 11.60 -5.10
N LYS A 23 19.85 11.78 -4.47
CA LYS A 23 19.67 12.71 -3.36
C LYS A 23 19.29 11.98 -2.09
N VAL A 24 20.01 12.27 -1.01
CA VAL A 24 19.68 11.73 0.32
C VAL A 24 18.43 12.42 0.86
N LEU A 25 17.40 11.64 1.19
CA LEU A 25 16.16 12.12 1.81
C LEU A 25 16.28 12.13 3.33
N SER A 26 16.73 11.01 3.89
CA SER A 26 16.88 10.80 5.33
C SER A 26 17.71 9.54 5.62
N HIS A 27 18.11 9.42 6.88
CA HIS A 27 18.74 8.23 7.44
C HIS A 27 17.86 7.66 8.55
N GLY A 28 17.91 6.34 8.73
CA GLY A 28 17.39 5.72 9.95
C GLY A 28 17.34 4.18 9.91
N GLY A 29 16.65 3.58 10.87
CA GLY A 29 16.84 2.17 11.24
C GLY A 29 16.08 1.12 10.45
N VAL A 30 15.09 1.49 9.62
CA VAL A 30 14.27 0.50 8.89
C VAL A 30 14.02 0.92 7.43
N ILE A 31 13.64 -0.05 6.60
CA ILE A 31 13.08 0.21 5.26
C ILE A 31 11.68 0.81 5.45
N PRO A 32 11.39 2.00 4.90
CA PRO A 32 10.11 2.65 5.12
C PRO A 32 9.05 2.11 4.16
N SER A 33 7.78 2.21 4.58
CA SER A 33 6.67 2.28 3.63
C SER A 33 6.51 3.73 3.19
N PHE A 34 6.15 3.96 1.92
CA PHE A 34 6.02 5.30 1.37
C PHE A 34 4.85 5.42 0.39
N GLU A 35 4.41 6.66 0.23
CA GLU A 35 3.35 7.10 -0.68
C GLU A 35 3.79 8.38 -1.38
N TRP A 36 3.52 8.46 -2.67
CA TRP A 36 3.66 9.70 -3.43
C TRP A 36 2.42 10.56 -3.26
N SER A 37 2.59 11.89 -3.23
CA SER A 37 1.47 12.79 -3.46
C SER A 37 0.97 12.66 -4.90
N SER A 38 -0.31 12.95 -5.11
CA SER A 38 -0.96 12.93 -6.42
C SER A 38 -0.27 13.84 -7.45
N ASP A 39 0.29 14.97 -7.00
CA ASP A 39 1.05 15.90 -7.84
C ASP A 39 2.52 15.49 -8.07
N SER A 40 2.95 14.36 -7.50
CA SER A 40 4.33 13.84 -7.54
C SER A 40 5.40 14.79 -7.00
N LYS A 41 5.03 15.83 -6.23
CA LYS A 41 5.98 16.78 -5.62
C LYS A 41 6.38 16.42 -4.21
N SER A 42 5.72 15.43 -3.60
CA SER A 42 5.99 15.03 -2.22
C SER A 42 6.05 13.51 -2.05
N ILE A 43 6.81 13.09 -1.05
CA ILE A 43 6.86 11.72 -0.57
C ILE A 43 6.46 11.73 0.90
N TYR A 44 5.44 10.96 1.24
CA TYR A 44 5.09 10.62 2.60
C TYR A 44 5.68 9.26 2.93
N TYR A 45 6.30 9.11 4.08
CA TYR A 45 6.87 7.83 4.46
C TYR A 45 6.87 7.65 5.96
N ASN A 46 6.67 6.41 6.42
CA ASN A 46 6.78 6.06 7.82
C ASN A 46 8.04 5.22 8.04
N GLU A 47 8.81 5.58 9.05
CA GLU A 47 10.00 4.85 9.44
C GLU A 47 10.03 4.66 10.96
N ALA A 48 9.89 3.41 11.40
CA ALA A 48 9.92 3.06 12.83
C ALA A 48 8.91 3.85 13.68
N GLY A 49 7.76 4.21 13.10
CA GLY A 49 6.74 5.03 13.77
C GLY A 49 6.84 6.51 13.46
N ASP A 50 7.95 6.97 12.88
CA ASP A 50 8.09 8.37 12.47
C ASP A 50 7.50 8.63 11.11
N PHE A 51 6.36 9.31 11.09
CA PHE A 51 5.73 9.74 9.86
C PHE A 51 6.39 11.03 9.37
N LYS A 52 6.91 11.00 8.14
CA LYS A 52 7.70 12.05 7.54
C LYS A 52 7.08 12.48 6.22
N HIS A 53 7.20 13.75 5.91
CA HIS A 53 6.82 14.35 4.63
C HIS A 53 8.02 15.06 4.05
N TYR A 54 8.39 14.69 2.82
CA TYR A 54 9.47 15.31 2.09
C TYR A 54 8.93 15.99 0.84
N HIS A 55 9.10 17.32 0.74
CA HIS A 55 8.73 18.09 -0.43
C HIS A 55 9.93 18.22 -1.38
N ILE A 56 9.80 17.67 -2.58
CA ILE A 56 10.88 17.51 -3.54
C ILE A 56 11.41 18.85 -4.05
N PRO A 57 10.55 19.79 -4.56
CA PRO A 57 11.03 21.05 -5.11
C PRO A 57 11.83 21.91 -4.12
N THR A 58 11.47 21.87 -2.83
CA THR A 58 12.12 22.70 -1.79
C THR A 58 13.13 21.93 -0.94
N ALA A 59 13.32 20.63 -1.20
CA ALA A 59 14.17 19.76 -0.39
C ALA A 59 13.80 19.72 1.11
N LYS A 60 12.55 20.07 1.47
CA LYS A 60 12.15 20.24 2.87
C LYS A 60 11.62 18.93 3.43
N LEU A 61 12.28 18.43 4.48
CA LEU A 61 11.79 17.33 5.30
C LEU A 61 11.03 17.87 6.52
N THR A 62 9.84 17.34 6.76
CA THR A 62 9.02 17.64 7.94
C THR A 62 8.68 16.33 8.66
N ILE A 63 8.91 16.29 9.97
CA ILE A 63 8.46 15.18 10.82
C ILE A 63 7.04 15.51 11.27
N LEU A 64 6.12 14.56 11.08
CA LEU A 64 4.70 14.71 11.36
C LEU A 64 4.22 13.72 12.44
N SER A 65 5.11 13.00 13.11
CA SER A 65 4.76 11.95 14.08
C SER A 65 3.80 12.44 15.16
N ASP A 66 4.02 13.63 15.74
CA ASP A 66 3.17 14.16 16.83
C ASP A 66 1.76 14.54 16.38
N LYS A 67 1.56 14.71 15.07
CA LYS A 67 0.28 15.08 14.47
C LYS A 67 -0.66 13.88 14.31
N TYR A 68 -0.10 12.67 14.22
CA TYR A 68 -0.87 11.44 14.03
C TYR A 68 -0.65 10.53 15.24
N GLY A 69 -1.75 10.05 15.84
CA GLY A 69 -1.65 9.17 17.01
C GLY A 69 -1.17 7.75 16.68
N GLU A 70 -1.03 7.42 15.39
CA GLU A 70 -0.72 6.08 14.89
C GLU A 70 0.75 5.90 14.54
N ARG A 71 1.37 4.82 15.04
CA ARG A 71 2.76 4.45 14.75
C ARG A 71 2.86 3.11 14.02
N GLY A 72 3.57 3.06 12.89
CA GLY A 72 3.75 1.85 12.06
C GLY A 72 3.57 2.08 10.55
N ASN A 73 3.80 1.02 9.76
CA ASN A 73 4.17 1.19 8.35
C ASN A 73 3.02 1.07 7.33
N ALA A 74 1.91 0.39 7.63
CA ALA A 74 0.79 0.33 6.69
C ALA A 74 -0.07 1.61 6.73
N PHE A 75 0.03 2.41 5.68
CA PHE A 75 -0.80 3.57 5.45
C PHE A 75 -1.02 3.82 3.97
N LEU A 76 -2.05 4.59 3.64
CA LEU A 76 -2.33 5.07 2.29
C LEU A 76 -2.68 6.56 2.34
N VAL A 77 -2.17 7.36 1.41
CA VAL A 77 -2.69 8.69 1.12
C VAL A 77 -3.81 8.55 0.10
N ILE A 78 -4.98 9.13 0.37
CA ILE A 78 -6.18 8.96 -0.47
C ILE A 78 -6.90 10.29 -0.68
N ASP A 79 -7.91 10.26 -1.55
CA ASP A 79 -8.81 11.38 -1.80
C ASP A 79 -8.04 12.65 -2.18
N ASN A 80 -7.21 12.54 -3.23
CA ASN A 80 -6.39 13.62 -3.78
C ASN A 80 -5.58 14.37 -2.71
N ASP A 81 -4.84 13.62 -1.90
CA ASP A 81 -3.98 14.12 -0.82
C ASP A 81 -4.70 14.90 0.28
N THR A 82 -6.01 14.69 0.47
CA THR A 82 -6.75 15.31 1.58
C THR A 82 -6.82 14.41 2.81
N LYS A 83 -6.71 13.09 2.64
CA LYS A 83 -6.86 12.11 3.72
C LYS A 83 -5.71 11.13 3.78
N ILE A 84 -5.45 10.62 4.97
CA ILE A 84 -4.54 9.52 5.23
C ILE A 84 -5.27 8.41 5.97
N VAL A 85 -5.04 7.17 5.55
CA VAL A 85 -5.59 5.97 6.17
C VAL A 85 -4.47 5.19 6.81
N PHE A 86 -4.53 4.97 8.12
CA PHE A 86 -3.64 4.06 8.83
C PHE A 86 -4.33 2.74 9.09
N PHE A 87 -3.61 1.64 8.90
CA PHE A 87 -4.06 0.30 9.21
C PHE A 87 -3.26 -0.21 10.40
N ARG A 88 -3.98 -0.54 11.48
CA ARG A 88 -3.39 -0.96 12.76
C ARG A 88 -4.11 -2.16 13.31
N SER A 89 -3.47 -3.31 13.24
CA SER A 89 -3.98 -4.58 13.77
C SER A 89 -5.35 -4.96 13.19
N ASN A 90 -6.44 -4.41 13.72
CA ASN A 90 -7.81 -4.66 13.29
C ASN A 90 -8.62 -3.38 13.09
N LYS A 91 -7.96 -2.22 12.95
CA LYS A 91 -8.62 -0.93 12.74
C LYS A 91 -8.07 -0.21 11.51
N MET A 92 -8.99 0.41 10.79
CA MET A 92 -8.73 1.37 9.73
C MET A 92 -9.05 2.76 10.29
N HIS A 93 -8.03 3.60 10.45
CA HIS A 93 -8.15 4.97 10.95
C HIS A 93 -8.04 5.93 9.79
N VAL A 94 -9.04 6.75 9.56
CA VAL A 94 -9.02 7.78 8.53
C VAL A 94 -8.85 9.14 9.19
N ARG A 95 -7.83 9.88 8.76
CA ARG A 95 -7.51 11.21 9.28
C ARG A 95 -7.43 12.22 8.15
N ASP A 96 -7.68 13.47 8.50
CA ASP A 96 -7.36 14.60 7.64
C ASP A 96 -5.84 14.72 7.50
N LEU A 97 -5.31 14.72 6.27
CA LEU A 97 -3.87 14.76 6.04
C LEU A 97 -3.27 16.09 6.51
N LYS A 98 -3.97 17.21 6.35
CA LYS A 98 -3.44 18.54 6.68
C LYS A 98 -3.39 18.83 8.19
N THR A 99 -4.29 18.27 8.98
CA THR A 99 -4.44 18.58 10.41
C THR A 99 -4.15 17.39 11.31
N GLY A 100 -4.22 16.16 10.79
CA GLY A 100 -4.10 14.94 11.59
C GLY A 100 -5.35 14.60 12.38
N LYS A 101 -6.42 15.40 12.26
CA LYS A 101 -7.69 15.15 12.95
C LYS A 101 -8.24 13.79 12.56
N LEU A 102 -8.62 12.99 13.56
CA LEU A 102 -9.33 11.74 13.33
C LEU A 102 -10.72 12.03 12.77
N LEU A 103 -11.00 11.48 11.60
CA LEU A 103 -12.28 11.65 10.90
C LEU A 103 -13.17 10.43 11.10
N PHE A 104 -12.58 9.24 11.06
CA PHE A 104 -13.33 8.00 11.11
C PHE A 104 -12.47 6.83 11.58
N VAL A 105 -13.09 5.86 12.27
CA VAL A 105 -12.47 4.59 12.62
C VAL A 105 -13.43 3.47 12.28
N ARG A 106 -12.93 2.46 11.57
CA ARG A 106 -13.65 1.21 11.37
C ARG A 106 -12.86 0.05 11.94
N LYS A 107 -13.56 -0.81 12.67
CA LYS A 107 -13.01 -2.05 13.22
C LYS A 107 -13.32 -3.22 12.29
N TYR A 108 -12.35 -4.11 12.15
CA TYR A 108 -12.42 -5.38 11.47
C TYR A 108 -12.06 -6.50 12.46
N ASP A 109 -12.20 -7.75 12.01
CA ASP A 109 -11.68 -8.94 12.68
C ASP A 109 -10.15 -8.92 12.75
N ARG A 110 -9.50 -8.64 11.61
CA ARG A 110 -8.06 -8.47 11.45
C ARG A 110 -7.82 -7.66 10.19
N ILE A 111 -6.69 -6.98 10.12
CA ILE A 111 -6.14 -6.41 8.89
C ILE A 111 -4.70 -6.90 8.77
N SER A 112 -4.38 -7.56 7.66
CA SER A 112 -2.99 -7.83 7.31
C SER A 112 -2.37 -6.58 6.71
N GLU A 113 -1.55 -5.89 7.51
CA GLU A 113 -0.86 -4.65 7.10
C GLU A 113 0.01 -4.82 5.83
N ARG A 114 0.46 -6.05 5.53
CA ARG A 114 1.25 -6.37 4.33
C ARG A 114 0.44 -6.49 3.04
N SER A 115 -0.88 -6.47 3.14
CA SER A 115 -1.82 -6.73 2.04
C SER A 115 -2.63 -5.50 1.61
N VAL A 116 -2.36 -4.36 2.26
CA VAL A 116 -3.11 -3.13 2.02
C VAL A 116 -2.67 -2.52 0.71
N ILE A 117 -3.62 -2.31 -0.19
CA ILE A 117 -3.39 -1.64 -1.48
C ILE A 117 -4.64 -0.86 -1.88
N ARG A 118 -4.48 0.20 -2.67
CA ARG A 118 -5.59 0.93 -3.31
C ARG A 118 -5.58 0.74 -4.82
N THR A 119 -6.75 0.85 -5.43
CA THR A 119 -6.88 0.95 -6.90
C THR A 119 -6.18 2.22 -7.40
N ALA A 120 -5.84 2.25 -8.70
CA ALA A 120 -5.20 3.40 -9.32
C ALA A 120 -6.03 4.69 -9.18
N LYS A 121 -7.36 4.57 -9.23
CA LYS A 121 -8.31 5.68 -8.99
C LYS A 121 -8.42 6.09 -7.53
N GLY A 122 -7.92 5.26 -6.62
CA GLY A 122 -8.04 5.46 -5.17
C GLY A 122 -9.47 5.32 -4.64
N ASP A 123 -10.41 4.83 -5.45
CA ASP A 123 -11.84 4.65 -5.14
C ASP A 123 -12.11 3.39 -4.30
N LYS A 124 -11.13 2.48 -4.21
CA LYS A 124 -11.23 1.26 -3.43
C LYS A 124 -9.94 0.98 -2.66
N ILE A 125 -10.11 0.41 -1.48
CA ILE A 125 -9.03 -0.14 -0.66
C ILE A 125 -9.26 -1.64 -0.49
N HIS A 126 -8.20 -2.40 -0.64
CA HIS A 126 -8.19 -3.85 -0.58
C HIS A 126 -7.20 -4.30 0.49
N PHE A 127 -7.58 -5.31 1.27
CA PHE A 127 -6.69 -5.96 2.24
C PHE A 127 -7.22 -7.33 2.64
N GLN A 128 -6.34 -8.18 3.15
CA GLN A 128 -6.67 -9.47 3.73
C GLN A 128 -7.11 -9.29 5.19
N GLY A 129 -8.31 -9.78 5.52
CA GLY A 129 -8.85 -9.95 6.88
C GLY A 129 -8.57 -11.33 7.46
N ALA A 130 -9.18 -11.68 8.61
CA ALA A 130 -8.96 -13.00 9.21
C ALA A 130 -9.65 -14.10 8.40
N PHE A 131 -10.82 -13.81 7.83
CA PHE A 131 -11.65 -14.79 7.10
C PHE A 131 -11.76 -14.53 5.59
N GLY A 132 -10.82 -13.79 5.00
CA GLY A 132 -10.79 -13.57 3.56
C GLY A 132 -10.36 -12.17 3.15
N HIS A 133 -10.49 -11.90 1.86
CA HIS A 133 -10.16 -10.60 1.28
C HIS A 133 -11.31 -9.62 1.46
N LYS A 134 -11.00 -8.35 1.75
CA LYS A 134 -11.94 -7.26 1.97
C LYS A 134 -11.75 -6.16 0.94
N ILE A 135 -12.87 -5.63 0.43
CA ILE A 135 -12.90 -4.49 -0.49
C ILE A 135 -13.77 -3.38 0.10
N VAL A 136 -13.17 -2.21 0.24
CA VAL A 136 -13.78 -1.02 0.84
C VAL A 136 -13.89 0.08 -0.19
N ASP A 137 -15.07 0.69 -0.32
CA ASP A 137 -15.30 1.85 -1.17
C ASP A 137 -14.90 3.14 -0.44
N THR A 138 -13.96 3.90 -1.00
CA THR A 138 -13.47 5.16 -0.40
C THR A 138 -14.25 6.39 -0.84
N THR A 139 -15.10 6.26 -1.85
CA THR A 139 -15.91 7.36 -2.41
C THR A 139 -17.16 7.63 -1.58
N LYS A 140 -17.54 6.69 -0.71
CA LYS A 140 -18.74 6.77 0.14
C LYS A 140 -18.39 7.14 1.58
N PRO A 141 -19.27 7.90 2.26
CA PRO A 141 -19.15 8.13 3.70
C PRO A 141 -19.03 6.81 4.46
N ASN A 142 -18.26 6.82 5.55
CA ASN A 142 -18.02 5.66 6.42
C ASN A 142 -17.33 4.46 5.77
N TYR A 143 -16.90 4.55 4.51
CA TYR A 143 -16.05 3.55 3.85
C TYR A 143 -16.65 2.13 3.86
N PRO A 144 -17.84 1.90 3.27
CA PRO A 144 -18.54 0.61 3.32
C PRO A 144 -17.70 -0.53 2.72
N GLU A 145 -17.87 -1.73 3.28
CA GLU A 145 -17.35 -2.94 2.64
C GLU A 145 -18.33 -3.27 1.52
N ILE A 146 -17.84 -3.26 0.29
CA ILE A 146 -18.68 -3.50 -0.90
C ILE A 146 -18.54 -4.93 -1.42
N ASN A 147 -17.51 -5.65 -0.95
CA ASN A 147 -17.31 -7.04 -1.29
C ASN A 147 -16.33 -7.73 -0.33
N SER A 148 -16.48 -9.04 -0.21
CA SER A 148 -15.47 -9.93 0.36
C SER A 148 -15.57 -11.33 -0.22
N PHE A 149 -14.45 -12.05 -0.21
CA PHE A 149 -14.41 -13.45 -0.63
C PHE A 149 -13.54 -14.28 0.31
N SER A 150 -14.08 -15.44 0.69
CA SER A 150 -13.51 -16.34 1.71
C SER A 150 -12.37 -17.16 1.11
N THR A 151 -11.16 -16.66 1.27
CA THR A 151 -9.94 -17.30 0.80
C THR A 151 -8.87 -17.10 1.85
N LEU A 152 -8.35 -18.22 2.34
CA LEU A 152 -7.24 -18.20 3.29
C LEU A 152 -5.97 -17.96 2.46
N SER A 153 -5.21 -16.92 2.83
CA SER A 153 -3.89 -16.60 2.25
C SER A 153 -3.86 -15.92 0.88
N ILE A 154 -4.78 -15.00 0.60
CA ILE A 154 -4.64 -14.07 -0.53
C ILE A 154 -3.85 -12.84 -0.07
N PHE A 155 -2.69 -12.61 -0.68
CA PHE A 155 -1.92 -11.38 -0.49
C PHE A 155 -2.02 -10.56 -1.78
N PRO A 156 -2.96 -9.60 -1.85
CA PRO A 156 -3.02 -8.57 -2.89
C PRO A 156 -1.63 -8.02 -3.19
N ARG A 157 -1.25 -7.99 -4.45
CA ARG A 157 0.03 -7.42 -4.91
C ARG A 157 -0.17 -6.23 -5.82
N ALA A 158 -1.15 -6.30 -6.71
CA ALA A 158 -1.36 -5.28 -7.72
C ALA A 158 -2.80 -5.28 -8.22
N PHE A 159 -3.14 -4.24 -8.97
CA PHE A 159 -4.35 -4.16 -9.78
C PHE A 159 -3.99 -4.00 -11.23
N ASP A 160 -4.85 -4.54 -12.10
CA ASP A 160 -4.95 -4.03 -13.45
C ASP A 160 -5.62 -2.64 -13.41
N PRO A 161 -4.95 -1.57 -13.86
CA PRO A 161 -5.49 -0.22 -13.81
C PRO A 161 -6.66 0.03 -14.78
N PHE A 162 -6.89 -0.85 -15.75
CA PHE A 162 -7.95 -0.69 -16.76
C PHE A 162 -9.31 -1.18 -16.26
N ASP A 163 -9.33 -2.26 -15.50
CA ASP A 163 -10.57 -2.90 -15.06
C ASP A 163 -10.68 -3.18 -13.55
N ASP A 164 -9.68 -2.75 -12.78
CA ASP A 164 -9.55 -2.96 -11.34
C ASP A 164 -9.46 -4.46 -10.96
N SER A 165 -9.07 -5.34 -11.89
CA SER A 165 -8.83 -6.75 -11.57
C SER A 165 -7.72 -6.88 -10.54
N LEU A 166 -7.98 -7.61 -9.46
CA LEU A 166 -6.99 -7.85 -8.41
C LEU A 166 -6.07 -9.00 -8.79
N VAL A 167 -4.76 -8.78 -8.63
CA VAL A 167 -3.71 -9.80 -8.73
C VAL A 167 -3.17 -10.11 -7.33
N TRP A 168 -3.06 -11.40 -6.98
CA TRP A 168 -2.47 -11.85 -5.71
C TRP A 168 -1.52 -13.03 -5.88
N MET A 169 -0.75 -13.30 -4.82
CA MET A 169 0.16 -14.45 -4.73
C MET A 169 -0.32 -15.47 -3.68
N GLY A 170 -0.14 -16.76 -3.98
CA GLY A 170 -0.51 -17.94 -3.18
C GLY A 170 -0.91 -19.11 -4.10
N ALA A 171 -1.81 -18.80 -5.02
CA ALA A 171 -1.98 -19.33 -6.38
C ALA A 171 -2.16 -18.08 -7.27
N LEU A 172 -1.66 -18.03 -8.50
CA LEU A 172 -1.90 -16.89 -9.39
C LEU A 172 -3.38 -16.88 -9.71
N GLY A 173 -4.10 -16.00 -9.03
CA GLY A 173 -5.52 -15.82 -9.23
C GLY A 173 -5.84 -14.40 -9.65
N LEU A 174 -6.89 -14.29 -10.43
CA LEU A 174 -7.48 -13.05 -10.92
C LEU A 174 -8.88 -12.94 -10.33
N TYR A 175 -9.21 -11.74 -9.86
CA TYR A 175 -10.54 -11.41 -9.39
C TYR A 175 -11.03 -10.18 -10.11
N ASP A 176 -12.02 -10.36 -10.97
CA ASP A 176 -12.70 -9.28 -11.67
C ASP A 176 -13.66 -8.60 -10.70
N THR A 177 -13.35 -7.34 -10.37
CA THR A 177 -14.15 -6.58 -9.40
C THR A 177 -15.50 -6.12 -9.96
N LYS A 178 -15.66 -6.02 -11.29
CA LYS A 178 -16.91 -5.63 -11.95
C LYS A 178 -17.90 -6.79 -11.93
N THR A 179 -17.45 -7.96 -12.35
CA THR A 179 -18.32 -9.14 -12.45
C THR A 179 -18.38 -9.94 -11.16
N LYS A 180 -17.52 -9.64 -10.18
CA LYS A 180 -17.34 -10.39 -8.93
C LYS A 180 -16.98 -11.85 -9.17
N LYS A 181 -16.40 -12.15 -10.34
CA LYS A 181 -15.97 -13.50 -10.71
C LYS A 181 -14.50 -13.69 -10.39
N ARG A 182 -14.17 -14.91 -9.96
CA ARG A 182 -12.83 -15.35 -9.62
C ARG A 182 -12.39 -16.37 -10.67
N ALA A 183 -11.18 -16.19 -11.17
CA ALA A 183 -10.46 -17.20 -11.92
C ALA A 183 -9.19 -17.51 -11.14
N GLU A 184 -8.98 -18.78 -10.80
CA GLU A 184 -7.74 -19.21 -10.17
C GLU A 184 -7.02 -20.14 -11.12
N GLN A 185 -5.77 -19.86 -11.40
CA GLN A 185 -4.88 -20.88 -11.91
C GLN A 185 -4.23 -21.55 -10.71
N ASP A 186 -4.52 -22.83 -10.56
CA ASP A 186 -3.80 -23.67 -9.62
C ASP A 186 -2.34 -23.76 -10.05
N LEU A 187 -1.47 -22.99 -9.40
CA LEU A 187 -0.03 -23.01 -9.69
C LEU A 187 0.64 -24.33 -9.30
N THR A 188 -0.08 -25.24 -8.66
CA THR A 188 0.40 -26.60 -8.39
C THR A 188 0.10 -27.58 -9.53
N ASN A 189 -0.76 -27.22 -10.49
CA ASN A 189 -1.07 -28.04 -11.68
C ASN A 189 -0.16 -27.67 -12.87
N PHE A 190 1.08 -28.15 -12.80
CA PHE A 190 2.14 -27.87 -13.78
C PHE A 190 1.76 -28.23 -15.23
N ASP A 191 0.99 -29.31 -15.42
CA ASP A 191 0.58 -29.78 -16.75
C ASP A 191 -0.41 -28.84 -17.44
N GLU A 192 -1.27 -28.18 -16.67
CA GLU A 192 -2.23 -27.20 -17.18
C GLU A 192 -1.55 -25.87 -17.56
N LEU A 193 -0.54 -25.45 -16.77
CA LEU A 193 0.30 -24.29 -17.09
C LEU A 193 1.08 -24.49 -18.40
N GLN A 194 1.67 -25.68 -18.61
CA GLN A 194 2.34 -25.99 -19.87
C GLN A 194 1.39 -26.04 -21.07
N ARG A 195 0.18 -26.60 -20.92
CA ARG A 195 -0.84 -26.60 -21.98
C ARG A 195 -1.25 -25.19 -22.42
N LEU A 196 -1.26 -24.24 -21.49
CA LEU A 196 -1.58 -22.84 -21.76
C LEU A 196 -0.38 -22.02 -22.25
N GLY A 197 0.80 -22.64 -22.41
CA GLY A 197 2.02 -21.97 -22.88
C GLY A 197 2.68 -21.06 -21.83
N LEU A 198 2.33 -21.20 -20.56
CA LEU A 198 2.87 -20.41 -19.45
C LEU A 198 4.03 -21.18 -18.80
N SER A 199 5.23 -20.62 -18.80
CA SER A 199 6.41 -21.25 -18.18
C SER A 199 6.55 -20.84 -16.72
N THR A 200 7.17 -21.71 -15.92
CA THR A 200 7.50 -21.46 -14.51
C THR A 200 8.38 -20.24 -14.28
N SER A 201 9.02 -19.67 -15.30
CA SER A 201 9.75 -18.40 -15.20
C SER A 201 8.82 -17.18 -15.00
N GLN A 202 7.49 -17.35 -15.10
CA GLN A 202 6.55 -16.33 -14.64
C GLN A 202 6.43 -16.24 -13.11
N ALA A 203 6.84 -17.28 -12.38
CA ALA A 203 7.08 -17.19 -10.93
C ALA A 203 8.24 -16.24 -10.59
N SER A 204 9.03 -15.82 -11.59
CA SER A 204 10.08 -14.80 -11.48
C SER A 204 9.59 -13.39 -11.83
N ILE A 205 8.35 -13.21 -12.33
CA ILE A 205 7.88 -11.91 -12.87
C ILE A 205 7.61 -10.84 -11.79
N TYR A 206 7.54 -11.21 -10.50
CA TYR A 206 7.32 -10.24 -9.43
C TYR A 206 8.25 -10.39 -8.21
N ASN A 207 9.45 -10.96 -8.38
CA ASN A 207 10.49 -10.79 -7.37
C ASN A 207 11.09 -9.38 -7.50
N PHE A 208 10.41 -8.41 -6.88
CA PHE A 208 10.96 -7.15 -6.39
C PHE A 208 10.78 -7.09 -4.86
#